data_AF-A0A3A8IMP7-F1
#
_entry.id   AF-A0A3A8IMP7-F1
#
_cell.length_a   1.000
_cell.length_b   1.000
_cell.length_c   1.000
_cell.angle_alpha   90.00
_cell.angle_beta   90.00
_cell.angle_gamma   90.00
#
_symmetry.space_group_name_H-M   'P 1'
#
loop_
_entity.id
_entity.type
_entity.pdbx_description
1 polymer ?
#
loop_
_entity_poly.entity_id
_entity_poly.type
_entity_poly.pdbx_seq_one_letter_code
_entity_poly.pdbx_strand_id
1 'polypeptide(L)' 'KLEGDRSSYPPDSWLQVRGSMITETLNSQRQLVIQASAIEPIPEPRDPYAY' A
#
# COMPACT_ATOMS: atom_id res chain seq x y z
N LYS A 1 -11.13 4.46 2.07
CA LYS A 1 -11.21 3.02 1.70
C LYS A 1 -10.77 2.86 0.25
N LEU A 2 -9.96 1.85 -0.05
CA LEU A 2 -9.60 1.50 -1.42
C LEU A 2 -10.74 0.73 -2.08
N GLU A 3 -10.98 0.99 -3.35
CA GLU A 3 -11.88 0.17 -4.16
C GLU A 3 -11.20 -1.17 -4.49
N GLY A 4 -11.97 -2.26 -4.48
CA GLY A 4 -11.48 -3.62 -4.72
C GLY A 4 -11.40 -4.51 -3.48
N ASP A 5 -10.83 -5.70 -3.65
CA ASP A 5 -10.74 -6.73 -2.62
C ASP A 5 -9.37 -6.67 -1.92
N ARG A 6 -9.34 -6.83 -0.59
CA ARG A 6 -8.09 -6.87 0.21
C ARG A 6 -7.21 -8.06 -0.20
N SER A 7 -7.79 -9.14 -0.71
CA SER A 7 -7.09 -10.32 -1.21
C SER A 7 -6.17 -10.02 -2.40
N SER A 8 -6.39 -8.92 -3.13
CA SER A 8 -5.48 -8.45 -4.19
C SER A 8 -4.12 -7.98 -3.66
N TYR A 9 -3.96 -7.83 -2.35
CA TYR A 9 -2.75 -7.36 -1.69
C TYR A 9 -2.35 -8.33 -0.56
N PRO A 10 -1.82 -9.52 -0.89
CA PRO A 10 -1.47 -10.50 0.13
C PRO A 10 -0.43 -9.96 1.12
N PRO A 11 -0.36 -10.52 2.34
CA PRO A 11 0.75 -10.25 3.25
C PRO A 11 2.09 -10.55 2.58
N ASP A 12 3.16 -9.89 3.04
CA ASP A 12 4.53 -10.08 2.52
C ASP A 12 4.68 -9.75 1.01
N SER A 13 4.05 -8.66 0.57
CA SER A 13 4.16 -8.14 -0.80
C SER A 13 4.82 -6.78 -0.84
N TRP A 14 5.60 -6.54 -1.89
CA TRP A 14 6.21 -5.24 -2.15
C TRP A 14 5.28 -4.39 -3.02
N LEU A 15 4.81 -3.27 -2.47
CA LEU A 15 3.89 -2.35 -3.13
C LEU A 15 4.44 -0.92 -3.05
N GLN A 16 4.42 -0.21 -4.17
CA GLN A 16 4.57 1.23 -4.21
C GLN A 16 3.20 1.87 -4.00
N VAL A 17 3.05 2.65 -2.92
CA VAL A 17 1.80 3.34 -2.58
C VAL A 17 2.00 4.84 -2.71
N ARG A 18 1.18 5.50 -3.52
CA ARG A 18 1.16 6.97 -3.66
C ARG A 18 -0.15 7.51 -3.11
N GLY A 19 -0.07 8.59 -2.34
CA GLY A 19 -1.25 9.23 -1.77
C GLY A 19 -0.91 10.36 -0.81
N SER A 20 -1.95 10.91 -0.18
CA SER A 20 -1.82 11.97 0.81
C SER A 20 -1.91 11.39 2.22
N MET A 21 -1.06 11.87 3.13
CA MET A 21 -1.19 11.55 4.56
C MET A 21 -2.33 12.38 5.16
N ILE A 22 -3.28 11.70 5.80
CA ILE A 22 -4.43 12.31 6.48
C ILE A 22 -4.65 11.62 7.83
N THR A 23 -5.44 12.23 8.71
CA THR A 23 -5.93 11.55 9.91
C THR A 23 -7.37 11.10 9.72
N GLU A 24 -7.64 9.82 9.98
CA GLU A 24 -8.98 9.22 9.89
C GLU A 24 -9.34 8.52 11.20
N THR A 25 -10.64 8.36 11.48
CA THR A 25 -11.12 7.60 12.64
C THR A 25 -11.48 6.18 12.20
N LEU A 26 -10.68 5.20 12.60
CA LEU A 26 -10.89 3.78 12.34
C LEU A 26 -11.10 3.06 13.67
N ASN A 27 -12.17 2.27 13.79
CA ASN A 27 -12.55 1.58 15.03
C ASN A 27 -12.63 2.53 16.24
N SER A 28 -13.24 3.71 16.05
CA SER A 28 -13.35 4.76 17.08
C SER A 28 -12.02 5.35 17.57
N GLN A 29 -10.92 5.10 16.86
CA GLN A 29 -9.60 5.64 17.16
C GLN A 29 -9.06 6.48 16.01
N ARG A 30 -8.50 7.66 16.31
CA ARG A 30 -7.85 8.52 15.32
C ARG A 30 -6.48 7.94 14.96
N GLN A 31 -6.25 7.73 13.67
CA GLN A 31 -5.03 7.13 13.13
C GLN A 31 -4.51 7.97 11.95
N LEU A 32 -3.18 8.02 11.79
CA LEU A 32 -2.57 8.55 10.57
C LEU A 32 -2.69 7.48 9.49
N VAL A 33 -3.26 7.85 8.34
CA VAL A 33 -3.49 6.94 7.22
C VAL A 33 -3.00 7.58 5.92
N ILE A 34 -2.78 6.76 4.90
CA ILE A 34 -2.51 7.22 3.54
C ILE A 34 -3.80 7.10 2.74
N GLN A 35 -4.35 8.23 2.31
CA GLN A 35 -5.39 8.27 1.28
C GLN A 35 -4.73 7.99 -0.07
N ALA A 36 -4.62 6.70 -0.41
CA ALA A 36 -3.96 6.24 -1.62
C ALA A 36 -4.70 6.67 -2.88
N SER A 37 -3.96 7.22 -3.84
CA SER A 37 -4.40 7.54 -5.20
C SER A 37 -3.87 6.57 -6.24
N ALA A 38 -2.79 5.84 -5.94
CA ALA A 38 -2.26 4.76 -6.78
C ALA A 38 -1.54 3.70 -5.93
N ILE A 39 -1.64 2.44 -6.36
CA ILE A 39 -0.94 1.29 -5.79
C ILE A 39 -0.40 0.44 -6.94
N GLU A 40 0.91 0.18 -6.93
CA GLU A 40 1.60 -0.56 -7.97
C GLU A 40 2.46 -1.67 -7.34
N PRO A 41 2.44 -2.91 -7.86
CA PRO A 41 3.35 -3.95 -7.39
C PRO A 41 4.79 -3.61 -7.78
N ILE A 42 5.71 -3.82 -6.86
CA ILE A 42 7.14 -3.71 -7.14
C ILE A 42 7.60 -5.10 -7.62
N PRO A 43 8.03 -5.24 -8.89
CA PRO A 43 8.47 -6.54 -9.40
C PRO A 43 9.78 -6.95 -8.74
N GLU A 44 9.99 -8.27 -8.65
CA GLU A 44 11.28 -8.80 -8.24
C GLU A 44 12.38 -8.35 -9.22
N PRO A 45 13.58 -8.01 -8.73
CA PRO A 45 14.71 -7.74 -9.59
C PRO A 45 14.98 -8.95 -10.50
N ARG A 46 15.25 -8.70 -11.79
CA ARG A 46 15.61 -9.77 -12.72
C ARG A 46 16.89 -10.51 -12.31
N ASP A 47 17.79 -9.81 -11.63
CA ASP A 47 19.01 -10.36 -11.04
C ASP A 47 19.21 -9.74 -9.66
N PRO A 48 19.11 -10.52 -8.56
CA PRO A 48 19.26 -10.02 -7.20
C PRO A 48 20.69 -9.58 -6.85
N TYR A 49 21.68 -9.87 -7.69
CA TYR A 49 23.09 -9.53 -7.48
C TYR A 49 23.64 -8.51 -8.48
N ALA A 50 22.79 -7.89 -9.31
CA ALA A 50 23.20 -6.83 -10.21
C ALA A 50 23.59 -5.58 -9.42
N TYR A 51 24.90 -5.33 -9.32
CA TYR A 51 25.52 -4.15 -8.69
C TYR A 51 25.94 -3.13 -9.73
#